data_AF-A0A1Y2KYM6-F1
#
_entry.id   AF-A0A1Y2KYM6-F1
#
_cell.length_a   1.000
_cell.length_b   1.000
_cell.length_c   1.000
_cell.angle_alpha   90.00
_cell.angle_beta   90.00
_cell.angle_gamma   90.00
#
_symmetry.space_group_name_H-M   'P 1'
#
loop_
_entity.id
_entity.type
_entity.pdbx_description
1 polymer ?
#
loop_
_entity_poly.entity_id
_entity_poly.type
_entity_poly.pdbx_seq_one_letter_code
_entity_poly.pdbx_strand_id
1 'polypeptide(L)' 'MSYVDHELSIDEMLADPIVRTLMAYDGITEKDVRKTLAEVATARDFRAVRPPKRHQSALPQAWTHPSAPVIAPKTAA' A
#
# COMPACT_ATOMS: atom_id res chain seq x y z
N MET A 1 1.08 -26.91 13.79
CA MET A 1 1.40 -26.45 12.42
C MET A 1 2.05 -25.08 12.55
N SER A 2 3.38 -25.03 12.45
CA SER A 2 4.10 -23.75 12.42
C SER A 2 3.89 -23.17 11.03
N TYR A 3 3.13 -22.08 10.92
CA TYR A 3 3.20 -21.28 9.70
C TYR A 3 4.62 -20.78 9.63
N VAL A 4 5.30 -21.19 8.56
CA VAL A 4 6.71 -20.95 8.33
C VAL A 4 6.85 -19.45 8.05
N ASP A 5 7.18 -18.66 9.08
CA ASP A 5 7.64 -17.27 8.98
C ASP A 5 9.06 -17.22 8.35
N HIS A 6 9.28 -17.96 7.27
CA HIS A 6 10.51 -17.87 6.51
C HIS A 6 10.25 -16.92 5.35
N GLU A 7 10.94 -15.79 5.38
CA GLU A 7 11.01 -14.91 4.22
C GLU A 7 11.67 -15.71 3.10
N LEU A 8 10.90 -16.00 2.04
CA LEU A 8 11.40 -16.71 0.86
C LEU A 8 12.53 -15.89 0.23
N SER A 9 13.71 -16.49 0.11
CA SER A 9 14.82 -15.83 -0.56
C SER A 9 14.55 -15.68 -2.06
N ILE A 10 15.20 -14.68 -2.68
CA ILE A 10 15.08 -14.46 -4.13
C ILE A 10 15.53 -15.70 -4.91
N ASP A 11 16.56 -16.39 -4.43
CA ASP A 11 17.11 -17.57 -5.10
C ASP A 11 16.14 -18.75 -5.05
N GLU A 12 15.45 -18.94 -3.92
CA GLU A 12 14.39 -19.95 -3.80
C GLU A 12 13.18 -19.60 -4.68
N MET A 13 12.79 -18.33 -4.74
CA MET A 13 11.74 -17.87 -5.64
C MET A 13 12.10 -18.13 -7.11
N LEU A 14 13.34 -17.85 -7.53
CA LEU A 14 13.80 -18.08 -8.91
C LEU A 14 13.97 -19.57 -9.24
N ALA A 15 14.14 -20.42 -8.24
CA ALA A 15 14.17 -21.87 -8.40
C ALA A 15 12.77 -22.48 -8.60
N ASP A 16 11.69 -21.77 -8.28
CA ASP A 16 10.31 -22.25 -8.40
C ASP A 16 9.92 -22.51 -9.89
N PRO A 17 9.46 -23.72 -10.24
CA PRO A 17 9.04 -24.05 -11.61
C PRO A 17 7.96 -23.13 -12.20
N ILE A 18 7.03 -22.65 -11.37
CA ILE A 18 5.97 -21.73 -11.80
C ILE A 18 6.59 -20.40 -12.21
N VAL A 19 7.48 -19.85 -11.36
CA VAL A 19 8.19 -18.59 -11.63
C VAL A 19 9.02 -18.71 -12.91
N ARG A 20 9.78 -19.80 -13.06
CA ARG A 20 10.59 -20.04 -14.26
C ARG A 20 9.75 -20.15 -15.53
N THR A 21 8.57 -20.77 -15.44
CA THR A 21 7.64 -20.89 -16.58
C THR A 21 7.11 -19.52 -17.01
N LEU A 22 6.71 -18.69 -16.05
CA LEU A 22 6.25 -17.32 -16.32
C LEU A 22 7.36 -16.44 -16.91
N MET A 23 8.56 -16.50 -16.32
CA MET A 23 9.72 -15.79 -16.84
C MET A 23 10.04 -16.18 -18.29
N ALA A 24 9.98 -17.48 -18.61
CA ALA A 24 10.21 -17.95 -19.97
C ALA A 24 9.14 -17.47 -20.95
N TYR A 25 7.87 -17.43 -20.51
CA TYR A 25 6.76 -16.93 -21.32
C TYR A 25 6.90 -15.42 -21.63
N ASP A 26 7.31 -14.64 -20.63
CA ASP A 26 7.48 -13.19 -20.76
C ASP A 26 8.85 -12.77 -21.33
N GLY A 27 9.75 -13.73 -21.58
CA GLY A 27 11.11 -13.45 -22.06
C GLY A 27 11.99 -12.73 -21.04
N ILE A 28 11.71 -12.90 -19.74
CA ILE A 28 12.41 -12.25 -18.63
C ILE A 28 13.54 -13.14 -18.14
N THR A 29 14.73 -12.56 -17.94
CA THR A 29 15.87 -13.27 -17.36
C THR A 29 16.00 -13.05 -15.86
N GLU A 30 16.70 -13.94 -15.15
CA GLU A 30 17.00 -13.77 -13.73
C GLU A 30 17.73 -12.44 -13.44
N LYS A 31 18.57 -11.99 -14.38
CA LYS A 31 19.27 -10.71 -14.29
C LYS A 31 18.30 -9.54 -14.28
N ASP A 32 17.25 -9.59 -15.08
CA ASP A 32 16.23 -8.54 -15.14
C ASP A 32 15.48 -8.45 -13.81
N VAL A 33 15.08 -9.59 -13.25
CA VAL A 33 14.42 -9.66 -11.94
C VAL A 33 15.30 -9.04 -10.85
N ARG A 34 16.57 -9.44 -10.77
CA ARG A 34 17.51 -8.90 -9.77
C ARG A 34 17.75 -7.41 -9.95
N LYS A 35 17.87 -6.95 -11.20
CA LYS A 35 18.03 -5.52 -11.52
C LYS A 35 16.82 -4.72 -11.05
N THR A 36 15.60 -5.16 -11.37
CA THR A 36 14.37 -4.50 -10.94
C THR A 36 14.25 -4.47 -9.42
N LEU A 37 14.58 -5.56 -8.72
CA LEU A 37 14.57 -5.60 -7.26
C LEU A 37 15.57 -4.59 -6.65
N ALA A 38 16.77 -4.46 -7.23
CA ALA A 38 17.74 -3.46 -6.80
C ALA A 38 17.23 -2.02 -7.06
N GLU A 39 16.58 -1.77 -8.19
CA GLU A 39 15.96 -0.47 -8.50
C GLU A 39 14.82 -0.13 -7.52
N VAL A 40 14.00 -1.12 -7.14
CA VAL A 40 12.92 -0.93 -6.16
C VAL A 40 13.48 -0.67 -4.77
N ALA A 41 14.51 -1.41 -4.35
CA ALA A 41 15.17 -1.21 -3.06
C ALA A 41 15.76 0.21 -2.96
N THR A 42 16.50 0.64 -3.97
CA THR A 42 17.06 2.00 -4.03
C THR A 42 15.97 3.07 -4.06
N ALA A 43 14.89 2.88 -4.83
CA ALA A 43 13.77 3.81 -4.86
C ALA A 43 13.05 3.92 -3.51
N ARG A 44 12.95 2.82 -2.75
CA ARG A 44 12.40 2.82 -1.38
C ARG A 44 13.24 3.67 -0.44
N ASP A 45 14.57 3.58 -0.54
CA ASP A 45 15.49 4.39 0.26
C ASP A 45 15.37 5.87 -0.09
N PHE A 46 15.31 6.22 -1.39
CA PHE A 46 15.07 7.61 -1.82
C PHE A 46 13.74 8.18 -1.33
N ARG A 47 12.69 7.34 -1.24
CA ARG A 47 11.37 7.76 -0.75
C ARG A 47 11.32 7.88 0.77
N ALA A 48 12.11 7.07 1.50
CA ALA A 48 12.26 7.18 2.96
C ALA A 48 13.05 8.43 3.39
N VAL A 49 13.95 8.95 2.54
CA VAL A 49 14.71 10.18 2.79
C VAL A 49 13.88 11.46 2.58
N ARG A 50 12.73 11.38 1.91
CA ARG A 50 11.80 12.52 1.83
C ARG A 50 10.91 12.51 3.09
N PRO A 51 10.98 13.53 3.96
CA PRO A 51 9.97 13.65 5.00
C PRO A 51 8.61 13.74 4.32
N PRO A 52 7.55 13.13 4.88
CA PRO A 52 6.21 13.35 4.34
C PRO A 52 5.97 14.86 4.40
N LYS A 53 5.89 15.52 3.23
CA LYS A 53 5.30 16.85 3.15
C LYS A 53 3.87 16.66 3.59
N ARG A 54 3.64 16.94 4.87
CA ARG A 54 2.33 17.07 5.50
C ARG A 54 1.65 18.25 4.80
N HIS A 55 1.12 18.01 3.61
CA HIS A 55 0.06 18.84 3.08
C HIS A 55 -1.09 18.64 4.06
N GLN A 56 -1.17 19.53 5.04
CA GLN A 56 -2.44 19.91 5.63
C GLN A 56 -3.27 20.46 4.46
N SER A 57 -3.87 19.57 3.67
CA SER A 57 -5.17 19.88 3.11
C SER A 57 -6.06 20.09 4.32
N ALA A 58 -6.34 21.36 4.61
CA ALA A 58 -7.35 21.77 5.55
C ALA A 58 -8.55 20.84 5.36
N LEU A 59 -8.91 20.10 6.41
CA LEU A 59 -10.21 19.48 6.50
C LEU A 59 -11.23 20.56 6.11
N PRO A 60 -12.13 20.34 5.14
CA PRO A 60 -13.29 21.20 5.05
C PRO A 60 -14.03 21.05 6.38
N GLN A 61 -14.06 22.15 7.11
CA GLN A 61 -14.68 22.35 8.41
C GLN A 61 -16.19 22.23 8.29
N ALA A 62 -16.67 21.03 7.95
CA ALA A 62 -18.07 20.78 7.58
C ALA A 62 -18.84 20.05 8.69
N TRP A 63 -18.46 20.18 9.96
CA TRP A 63 -19.26 19.67 11.10
C TRP A 63 -19.11 20.52 12.37
N THR A 64 -18.89 21.84 12.25
CA THR A 64 -19.13 22.75 13.38
C THR A 64 -20.53 23.31 13.27
N HIS A 65 -21.42 22.75 14.09
CA HIS A 65 -22.83 23.08 14.31
C HIS A 65 -23.19 24.57 14.17
N PRO A 66 -24.44 24.84 13.75
CA PRO A 66 -25.24 25.84 14.45
C PRO A 66 -26.54 25.26 14.98
N SER A 67 -26.76 25.55 16.25
CA SER A 67 -27.96 25.46 17.07
C SER A 67 -29.25 25.89 16.37
N ALA A 68 -30.36 25.15 16.56
CA ALA A 68 -31.71 25.70 16.54
C ALA A 68 -32.71 24.77 17.29
N PRO A 69 -33.77 25.32 17.90
CA PRO A 69 -34.47 24.73 19.05
C PRO A 69 -35.52 23.69 18.64
N VAL A 70 -35.67 22.65 19.46
CA VAL A 70 -36.79 21.71 19.36
C VAL A 70 -38.06 22.40 19.85
N ILE A 71 -38.83 22.99 18.93
CA ILE A 71 -40.23 23.34 19.18
C ILE A 71 -41.06 22.12 18.76
N ALA A 72 -41.66 21.46 19.74
CA ALA A 72 -42.57 20.34 19.55
C ALA A 72 -43.94 20.82 19.01
N PRO A 73 -44.55 20.14 18.01
CA PRO A 73 -45.93 20.41 17.64
C PRO A 73 -46.89 19.61 18.53
N LYS A 74 -47.83 20.38 19.08
CA LYS A 74 -49.03 19.99 19.83
C LYS A 74 -49.85 18.95 19.04
N THR A 75 -50.10 17.78 19.62
CA THR A 75 -51.17 16.87 19.15
C THR A 75 -52.36 17.01 20.09
N ALA A 76 -53.46 17.49 19.53
CA ALA A 76 -54.77 17.56 20.14
C ALA A 76 -55.46 16.19 20.05
N ALA A 77 -56.16 15.81 21.12
CA ALA A 77 -57.34 14.95 21.11
C ALA A 77 -58.24 15.39 22.28
#